data_AF-A0AAP9AAE0-F1
#
_entry.id   AF-A0AAP9AAE0-F1
#
_cell.length_a   1.000
_cell.length_b   1.000
_cell.length_c   1.000
_cell.angle_alpha   90.00
_cell.angle_beta   90.00
_cell.angle_gamma   90.00
#
_symmetry.space_group_name_H-M   'P 1'
#
loop_
_entity.id
_entity.type
_entity.pdbx_description
1 polymer ?
#
loop_
_entity_poly.entity_id
_entity_poly.type
_entity_poly.pdbx_seq_one_letter_code
_entity_poly.pdbx_strand_id
1 'polypeptide(L)'
;MKMTRLIYAVFQVCAWLMFSTSAYAVCGMMPNYQEGAVVDITMGRISVPSGVAVGDVFYSKEFPIVGSFFAIVSCKPGDTTQWRVVQGTATTITNVYTTNIAGVGMRTSWIPAQSASPFYAGEQTTWKLGMPGVSGSAAQNTLVFNVGGTVVVELIKLSDTVGSGALAGGTYTNNTAQNVYPFNSGVFLTTRITGGGSEIVPETGTCSIGDLSVDLAPAPFGRFTGQGSTTGDTPFNVPFTCSGANGAVTLTLDADKFMPDGSLGLIKPQAGVNNASCVALQVLDATSGLPAILGATQVVGTVFNNSTSFNLPYLVRYYQSSGGTNCVTPGLVKGTATVTVKYQ
;
A
#
# COMPACT_ATOMS: atom_id res chain seq x y z
N MET A 1 -0.86 -73.73 9.16
CA MET A 1 0.18 -72.92 9.85
C MET A 1 1.13 -72.19 8.88
N LYS A 2 0.60 -71.60 7.78
CA LYS A 2 1.38 -70.79 6.81
C LYS A 2 0.83 -69.37 6.59
N MET A 3 -0.42 -69.09 6.99
CA MET A 3 -1.08 -67.80 6.74
C MET A 3 -0.75 -66.73 7.79
N THR A 4 -0.36 -67.12 9.01
CA THR A 4 -0.04 -66.18 10.11
C THR A 4 1.31 -65.49 9.95
N ARG A 5 2.27 -66.10 9.21
CA ARG A 5 3.59 -65.49 8.96
C ARG A 5 3.56 -64.42 7.87
N LEU A 6 2.60 -64.47 6.95
CA LEU A 6 2.48 -63.50 5.86
C LEU A 6 1.90 -62.16 6.35
N ILE A 7 0.98 -62.19 7.32
CA ILE A 7 0.35 -60.98 7.88
C ILE A 7 1.35 -60.20 8.74
N TYR A 8 2.21 -60.88 9.52
CA TYR A 8 3.28 -60.21 10.29
C TYR A 8 4.36 -59.58 9.40
N ALA A 9 4.69 -60.21 8.26
CA ALA A 9 5.66 -59.65 7.32
C ALA A 9 5.13 -58.39 6.61
N VAL A 10 3.84 -58.36 6.26
CA VAL A 10 3.20 -57.17 5.63
C VAL A 10 3.01 -56.03 6.63
N PHE A 11 2.70 -56.32 7.90
CA PHE A 11 2.59 -55.29 8.93
C PHE A 11 3.95 -54.65 9.29
N GLN A 12 5.04 -55.42 9.23
CA GLN A 12 6.38 -54.88 9.43
C GLN A 12 6.85 -53.99 8.28
N VAL A 13 6.47 -54.28 7.02
CA VAL A 13 6.82 -53.42 5.88
C VAL A 13 6.03 -52.10 5.87
N CYS A 14 4.75 -52.10 6.27
CA CYS A 14 3.96 -50.87 6.39
C CYS A 14 4.38 -49.98 7.58
N ALA A 15 4.90 -50.55 8.67
CA ALA A 15 5.39 -49.77 9.82
C ALA A 15 6.70 -49.01 9.52
N TRP A 16 7.48 -49.43 8.52
CA TRP A 16 8.72 -48.76 8.11
C TRP A 16 8.49 -47.64 7.08
N LEU A 17 7.34 -47.62 6.40
CA LEU A 17 6.98 -46.56 5.44
C LEU A 17 6.41 -45.30 6.10
N MET A 18 6.07 -45.34 7.39
CA MET A 18 5.52 -44.18 8.12
C MET A 18 6.58 -43.36 8.90
N PHE A 19 7.86 -43.72 8.78
CA PHE A 19 8.99 -42.96 9.33
C PHE A 19 9.92 -42.37 8.27
N SER A 20 9.43 -42.20 7.03
CA SER A 20 10.14 -41.35 6.07
C SER A 20 9.94 -39.89 6.49
N THR A 21 10.75 -39.44 7.45
CA THR A 21 11.00 -38.01 7.60
C THR A 21 11.51 -37.52 6.25
N SER A 22 10.86 -36.52 5.68
CA SER A 22 11.38 -35.81 4.53
C SER A 22 12.72 -35.22 4.96
N ALA A 23 13.81 -35.90 4.61
CA ALA A 23 15.15 -35.36 4.77
C ALA A 23 15.26 -34.17 3.82
N TYR A 24 14.93 -32.98 4.32
CA TYR A 24 15.32 -31.76 3.65
C TYR A 24 16.84 -31.80 3.57
N ALA A 25 17.34 -31.91 2.35
CA ALA A 25 18.75 -32.05 2.06
C ALA A 25 19.34 -30.63 2.00
N VAL A 26 20.32 -30.37 2.85
CA VAL A 26 20.76 -29.02 3.19
C VAL A 26 22.26 -28.90 3.08
N CYS A 27 22.71 -27.80 2.49
CA CYS A 27 24.11 -27.44 2.38
C CYS A 27 24.72 -26.97 3.71
N GLY A 28 25.91 -27.48 4.06
CA GLY A 28 26.68 -27.03 5.23
C GLY A 28 27.99 -26.34 4.86
N MET A 29 28.42 -25.35 5.66
CA MET A 29 29.65 -24.59 5.41
C MET A 29 30.88 -25.37 5.90
N MET A 30 31.98 -25.33 5.15
CA MET A 30 33.22 -25.99 5.58
C MET A 30 33.75 -25.40 6.92
N PRO A 31 34.35 -26.24 7.79
CA PRO A 31 34.95 -25.78 9.05
C PRO A 31 36.01 -24.69 8.82
N ASN A 32 36.11 -23.74 9.76
CA ASN A 32 37.08 -22.63 9.77
C ASN A 32 36.91 -21.53 8.70
N TYR A 33 35.77 -21.49 8.01
CA TYR A 33 35.48 -20.44 7.04
C TYR A 33 34.91 -19.19 7.73
N GLN A 34 35.46 -18.00 7.43
CA GLN A 34 35.04 -16.73 8.07
C GLN A 34 33.75 -16.16 7.44
N GLU A 35 33.05 -15.32 8.21
CA GLU A 35 31.82 -14.64 7.81
C GLU A 35 31.98 -13.92 6.45
N GLY A 36 30.97 -14.00 5.60
CA GLY A 36 31.04 -13.47 4.24
C GLY A 36 30.68 -11.98 4.13
N ALA A 37 30.26 -11.57 2.93
CA ALA A 37 30.04 -10.17 2.58
C ALA A 37 28.97 -9.53 3.48
N VAL A 38 29.26 -8.34 4.00
CA VAL A 38 28.28 -7.49 4.70
C VAL A 38 27.98 -6.27 3.84
N VAL A 39 26.73 -6.11 3.46
CA VAL A 39 26.26 -4.96 2.68
C VAL A 39 25.49 -4.03 3.60
N ASP A 40 26.06 -2.85 3.82
CA ASP A 40 25.44 -1.74 4.53
C ASP A 40 24.49 -0.99 3.58
N ILE A 41 23.18 -1.13 3.83
CA ILE A 41 22.11 -0.48 3.09
C ILE A 41 21.88 0.92 3.66
N THR A 42 22.21 1.92 2.85
CA THR A 42 21.95 3.34 3.14
C THR A 42 21.18 3.95 1.99
N MET A 43 19.89 4.24 2.20
CA MET A 43 19.00 4.76 1.16
C MET A 43 18.79 6.28 1.24
N GLY A 44 19.13 6.90 2.36
CA GLY A 44 18.92 8.32 2.60
C GLY A 44 17.44 8.63 2.85
N ARG A 45 17.02 9.84 2.51
CA ARG A 45 15.63 10.28 2.63
C ARG A 45 14.84 9.88 1.39
N ILE A 46 13.77 9.11 1.58
CA ILE A 46 12.95 8.53 0.53
C ILE A 46 11.56 9.14 0.60
N SER A 47 11.13 9.73 -0.51
CA SER A 47 9.78 10.25 -0.69
C SER A 47 8.85 9.13 -1.14
N VAL A 48 7.67 8.99 -0.55
CA VAL A 48 6.65 8.04 -1.03
C VAL A 48 5.59 8.81 -1.81
N PRO A 49 5.49 8.63 -3.13
CA PRO A 49 4.50 9.36 -3.90
C PRO A 49 3.08 8.82 -3.67
N SER A 50 2.13 9.73 -3.46
CA SER A 50 0.73 9.39 -3.20
C SER A 50 0.07 8.66 -4.38
N GLY A 51 0.44 8.99 -5.62
CA GLY A 51 -0.07 8.37 -6.84
C GLY A 51 0.44 6.94 -7.13
N VAL A 52 1.41 6.42 -6.36
CA VAL A 52 1.84 5.02 -6.50
C VAL A 52 0.76 4.10 -5.97
N ALA A 53 0.37 3.08 -6.73
CA ALA A 53 -0.65 2.12 -6.32
C ALA A 53 -0.13 1.17 -5.24
N VAL A 54 -1.05 0.63 -4.43
CA VAL A 54 -0.72 -0.47 -3.51
C VAL A 54 -0.26 -1.68 -4.32
N GLY A 55 0.92 -2.20 -3.99
CA GLY A 55 1.59 -3.28 -4.70
C GLY A 55 2.80 -2.84 -5.53
N ASP A 56 2.88 -1.56 -5.87
CA ASP A 56 3.93 -1.04 -6.75
C ASP A 56 5.20 -0.65 -5.98
N VAL A 57 6.33 -0.76 -6.69
CA VAL A 57 7.64 -0.30 -6.21
C VAL A 57 7.69 1.22 -6.34
N PHE A 58 7.92 1.93 -5.22
CA PHE A 58 8.11 3.38 -5.23
C PHE A 58 9.58 3.80 -5.08
N TYR A 59 10.45 2.88 -4.69
CA TYR A 59 11.88 3.14 -4.56
C TYR A 59 12.68 1.88 -4.86
N SER A 60 13.80 2.02 -5.57
CA SER A 60 14.75 0.95 -5.84
C SER A 60 16.17 1.51 -5.77
N LYS A 61 17.08 0.77 -5.12
CA LYS A 61 18.49 1.13 -5.05
C LYS A 61 19.39 -0.10 -5.07
N GLU A 62 20.48 0.05 -5.81
CA GLU A 62 21.53 -0.94 -5.94
C GLU A 62 22.70 -0.68 -4.97
N PHE A 63 23.23 -1.75 -4.42
CA PHE A 63 24.35 -1.77 -3.49
C PHE A 63 25.39 -2.79 -3.99
N PRO A 64 26.48 -2.34 -4.64
CA PRO A 64 27.51 -3.24 -5.12
C PRO A 64 28.23 -3.90 -3.94
N ILE A 65 28.50 -5.20 -4.06
CA ILE A 65 29.31 -5.96 -3.12
C ILE A 65 30.77 -5.66 -3.42
N VAL A 66 31.43 -4.87 -2.57
CA VAL A 66 32.83 -4.47 -2.74
C VAL A 66 33.74 -5.39 -1.95
N GLY A 67 34.58 -6.13 -2.65
CA GLY A 67 35.55 -7.06 -2.06
C GLY A 67 35.60 -8.40 -2.80
N SER A 68 36.45 -9.29 -2.33
CA SER A 68 36.54 -10.67 -2.84
C SER A 68 36.06 -11.62 -1.75
N PHE A 69 34.77 -11.95 -1.81
CA PHE A 69 34.15 -12.89 -0.89
C PHE A 69 33.79 -14.17 -1.63
N PHE A 70 34.01 -15.30 -0.98
CA PHE A 70 33.51 -16.57 -1.44
C PHE A 70 32.97 -17.35 -0.26
N ALA A 71 32.24 -18.43 -0.52
CA ALA A 71 31.82 -19.37 0.49
C ALA A 71 32.01 -20.78 -0.05
N ILE A 72 32.54 -21.67 0.79
CA ILE A 72 32.68 -23.08 0.44
C ILE A 72 31.67 -23.88 1.25
N VAL A 73 30.76 -24.54 0.54
CA VAL A 73 29.75 -25.40 1.13
C VAL A 73 29.87 -26.82 0.62
N SER A 74 29.42 -27.77 1.43
CA SER A 74 29.19 -29.15 1.03
C SER A 74 27.69 -29.34 0.79
N CYS A 75 27.33 -29.73 -0.44
CA CYS A 75 25.95 -29.88 -0.91
C CYS A 75 25.83 -31.15 -1.75
N LYS A 76 24.89 -32.03 -1.43
CA LYS A 76 24.49 -33.12 -2.31
C LYS A 76 23.69 -32.60 -3.51
N PRO A 77 23.64 -33.35 -4.63
CA PRO A 77 22.77 -33.00 -5.75
C PRO A 77 21.32 -32.86 -5.29
N GLY A 78 20.76 -31.65 -5.43
CA GLY A 78 19.39 -31.32 -4.99
C GLY A 78 19.31 -30.55 -3.67
N ASP A 79 20.42 -30.34 -2.96
CA ASP A 79 20.45 -29.55 -1.73
C ASP A 79 20.20 -28.06 -2.01
N THR A 80 19.65 -27.38 -1.01
CA THR A 80 19.36 -25.94 -1.08
C THR A 80 20.15 -25.16 -0.04
N THR A 81 20.47 -23.90 -0.37
CA THR A 81 20.71 -22.88 0.66
C THR A 81 19.48 -21.99 0.77
N GLN A 82 19.36 -21.30 1.89
CA GLN A 82 18.24 -20.39 2.12
C GLN A 82 18.76 -18.99 2.37
N TRP A 83 18.26 -18.04 1.58
CA TRP A 83 18.42 -16.64 1.93
C TRP A 83 17.29 -16.24 2.87
N ARG A 84 17.60 -16.15 4.16
CA ARG A 84 16.60 -15.89 5.19
C ARG A 84 16.36 -14.39 5.34
N VAL A 85 15.08 -14.04 5.49
CA VAL A 85 14.68 -12.75 6.04
C VAL A 85 14.65 -12.87 7.55
N VAL A 86 15.39 -11.97 8.20
CA VAL A 86 15.61 -11.94 9.66
C VAL A 86 14.71 -10.91 10.31
N GLN A 87 14.36 -9.84 9.58
CA GLN A 87 13.54 -8.74 10.06
C GLN A 87 12.34 -8.51 9.16
N GLY A 88 11.17 -8.32 9.77
CA GLY A 88 9.90 -8.21 9.07
C GLY A 88 9.15 -9.53 8.95
N THR A 89 7.90 -9.45 8.53
CA THR A 89 7.00 -10.59 8.29
C THR A 89 6.61 -10.64 6.82
N ALA A 90 6.44 -11.85 6.27
CA ALA A 90 6.01 -12.00 4.88
C ALA A 90 4.64 -11.34 4.65
N THR A 91 4.48 -10.68 3.52
CA THR A 91 3.22 -10.07 3.09
C THR A 91 2.48 -10.96 2.08
N THR A 92 1.35 -10.49 1.57
CA THR A 92 0.64 -11.12 0.45
C THR A 92 1.36 -10.95 -0.89
N ILE A 93 2.29 -10.00 -0.99
CA ILE A 93 3.08 -9.76 -2.20
C ILE A 93 4.33 -10.63 -2.13
N THR A 94 4.61 -11.36 -3.21
CA THR A 94 5.73 -12.30 -3.30
C THR A 94 7.07 -11.62 -2.99
N ASN A 95 7.85 -12.25 -2.11
CA ASN A 95 9.18 -11.79 -1.67
C ASN A 95 9.20 -10.40 -1.02
N VAL A 96 8.05 -9.88 -0.59
CA VAL A 96 7.94 -8.60 0.11
C VAL A 96 7.66 -8.86 1.58
N TYR A 97 8.45 -8.21 2.43
CA TYR A 97 8.38 -8.33 3.89
C TYR A 97 8.07 -6.97 4.51
N THR A 98 7.32 -6.97 5.61
CA THR A 98 6.96 -5.75 6.33
C THR A 98 8.17 -5.03 6.89
N THR A 99 8.09 -3.71 6.98
CA THR A 99 9.07 -2.88 7.71
C THR A 99 8.45 -2.38 9.02
N ASN A 100 9.22 -1.61 9.80
CA ASN A 100 8.68 -0.89 10.96
C ASN A 100 7.82 0.33 10.57
N ILE A 101 7.80 0.72 9.30
CA ILE A 101 6.97 1.83 8.80
C ILE A 101 5.67 1.24 8.25
N ALA A 102 4.55 1.64 8.84
CA ALA A 102 3.22 1.20 8.41
C ALA A 102 3.00 1.50 6.92
N GLY A 103 2.45 0.54 6.17
CA GLY A 103 2.21 0.71 4.74
C GLY A 103 3.45 0.58 3.84
N VAL A 104 4.64 0.27 4.38
CA VAL A 104 5.86 0.06 3.59
C VAL A 104 6.36 -1.38 3.74
N GLY A 105 6.53 -2.04 2.60
CA GLY A 105 7.19 -3.33 2.45
C GLY A 105 8.56 -3.17 1.83
N MET A 106 9.43 -4.15 2.07
CA MET A 106 10.76 -4.21 1.48
C MET A 106 10.97 -5.56 0.80
N ARG A 107 11.56 -5.51 -0.39
CA ARG A 107 12.06 -6.67 -1.12
C ARG A 107 13.56 -6.52 -1.30
N THR A 108 14.30 -7.57 -1.00
CA THR A 108 15.75 -7.61 -1.18
C THR A 108 16.09 -8.72 -2.15
N SER A 109 16.94 -8.41 -3.12
CA SER A 109 17.44 -9.38 -4.07
C SER A 109 18.94 -9.24 -4.27
N TRP A 110 19.58 -10.28 -4.79
CA TRP A 110 21.00 -10.35 -5.08
C TRP A 110 21.17 -10.82 -6.51
N ILE A 111 21.88 -10.01 -7.29
CA ILE A 111 22.29 -10.31 -8.66
C ILE A 111 23.79 -10.66 -8.58
N PRO A 112 24.16 -11.95 -8.65
CA PRO A 112 25.57 -12.34 -8.65
C PRO A 112 26.31 -11.78 -9.86
N ALA A 113 27.61 -11.50 -9.71
CA ALA A 113 28.44 -10.86 -10.75
C ALA A 113 28.44 -11.57 -12.12
N GLN A 114 28.12 -12.87 -12.17
CA GLN A 114 28.13 -13.67 -13.39
C GLN A 114 26.70 -14.06 -13.85
N SER A 115 25.66 -13.64 -13.13
CA SER A 115 24.26 -14.00 -13.40
C SER A 115 23.46 -12.78 -13.84
N ALA A 116 22.52 -12.97 -14.76
CA ALA A 116 21.51 -11.96 -15.11
C ALA A 116 20.22 -12.10 -14.27
N SER A 117 20.05 -13.19 -13.52
CA SER A 117 18.85 -13.43 -12.73
C SER A 117 19.08 -13.05 -11.26
N PRO A 118 18.16 -12.29 -10.64
CA PRO A 118 18.18 -12.04 -9.21
C PRO A 118 17.77 -13.30 -8.45
N PHE A 119 18.36 -13.48 -7.27
CA PHE A 119 17.84 -14.33 -6.20
C PHE A 119 17.11 -13.45 -5.20
N TYR A 120 15.94 -13.85 -4.72
CA TYR A 120 15.20 -13.06 -3.74
C TYR A 120 15.41 -13.57 -2.31
N ALA A 121 15.50 -12.65 -1.37
CA ALA A 121 15.45 -13.00 0.04
C ALA A 121 14.08 -13.62 0.38
N GLY A 122 14.09 -14.69 1.17
CA GLY A 122 12.90 -15.49 1.46
C GLY A 122 12.81 -16.77 0.65
N GLU A 123 13.41 -16.82 -0.53
CA GLU A 123 13.38 -17.99 -1.41
C GLU A 123 14.44 -19.04 -1.02
N GLN A 124 14.11 -20.30 -1.30
CA GLN A 124 15.07 -21.39 -1.28
C GLN A 124 15.74 -21.49 -2.64
N THR A 125 17.07 -21.48 -2.67
CA THR A 125 17.84 -21.61 -3.92
C THR A 125 18.50 -22.98 -3.95
N THR A 126 18.19 -23.77 -4.99
CA THR A 126 18.91 -25.02 -5.27
C THR A 126 20.15 -24.69 -6.07
N TRP A 127 21.32 -24.74 -5.44
CA TRP A 127 22.58 -24.43 -6.13
C TRP A 127 23.13 -25.66 -6.83
N LYS A 128 23.69 -25.46 -8.03
CA LYS A 128 24.26 -26.52 -8.86
C LYS A 128 25.59 -26.08 -9.45
N LEU A 129 26.51 -27.03 -9.62
CA LEU A 129 27.77 -26.80 -10.31
C LEU A 129 27.49 -26.30 -11.74
N GLY A 130 28.18 -25.25 -12.16
CA GLY A 130 27.99 -24.61 -13.47
C GLY A 130 26.93 -23.51 -13.49
N MET A 131 26.23 -23.25 -12.37
CA MET A 131 25.52 -21.98 -12.22
C MET A 131 26.50 -20.80 -12.21
N PRO A 132 26.09 -19.61 -12.66
CA PRO A 132 26.99 -18.47 -12.68
C PRO A 132 27.47 -18.10 -11.27
N GLY A 133 28.77 -17.92 -11.11
CA GLY A 133 29.39 -17.68 -9.80
C GLY A 133 29.52 -18.92 -8.92
N VAL A 134 29.21 -20.12 -9.44
CA VAL A 134 29.31 -21.40 -8.72
C VAL A 134 30.33 -22.32 -9.38
N SER A 135 31.40 -22.64 -8.65
CA SER A 135 32.37 -23.67 -9.02
C SER A 135 32.41 -24.77 -7.95
N GLY A 136 33.26 -25.78 -8.10
CA GLY A 136 33.39 -26.85 -7.12
C GLY A 136 33.72 -28.21 -7.71
N SER A 137 33.49 -29.26 -6.93
CA SER A 137 33.78 -30.65 -7.32
C SER A 137 32.62 -31.55 -6.98
N ALA A 138 32.00 -32.15 -8.00
CA ALA A 138 30.96 -33.15 -7.83
C ALA A 138 31.49 -34.40 -7.11
N ALA A 139 32.76 -34.78 -7.33
CA ALA A 139 33.38 -35.93 -6.68
C ALA A 139 33.58 -35.70 -5.16
N GLN A 140 33.76 -34.45 -4.73
CA GLN A 140 33.94 -34.07 -3.33
C GLN A 140 32.67 -33.52 -2.68
N ASN A 141 31.57 -33.43 -3.44
CA ASN A 141 30.31 -32.86 -2.99
C ASN A 141 30.43 -31.40 -2.52
N THR A 142 31.35 -30.63 -3.12
CA THR A 142 31.66 -29.25 -2.72
C THR A 142 31.21 -28.25 -3.77
N LEU A 143 30.65 -27.13 -3.31
CA LEU A 143 30.36 -25.95 -4.11
C LEU A 143 31.10 -24.73 -3.52
N VAL A 144 31.63 -23.91 -4.40
CA VAL A 144 32.26 -22.63 -4.09
C VAL A 144 31.40 -21.54 -4.70
N PHE A 145 30.83 -20.69 -3.85
CA PHE A 145 30.04 -19.54 -4.25
C PHE A 145 30.94 -18.31 -4.28
N ASN A 146 31.03 -17.64 -5.42
CA ASN A 146 31.58 -16.28 -5.45
C ASN A 146 30.49 -15.31 -4.97
N VAL A 147 30.74 -14.67 -3.83
CA VAL A 147 29.81 -13.70 -3.24
C VAL A 147 30.21 -12.30 -3.72
N GLY A 148 29.94 -12.06 -4.99
CA GLY A 148 30.10 -10.75 -5.64
C GLY A 148 28.82 -10.33 -6.37
N GLY A 149 28.85 -9.18 -7.02
CA GLY A 149 27.70 -8.63 -7.75
C GLY A 149 27.00 -7.52 -6.95
N THR A 150 25.68 -7.46 -7.05
CA THR A 150 24.90 -6.32 -6.54
C THR A 150 23.70 -6.79 -5.73
N VAL A 151 23.51 -6.19 -4.56
CA VAL A 151 22.26 -6.31 -3.80
C VAL A 151 21.31 -5.19 -4.24
N VAL A 152 20.07 -5.54 -4.55
CA VAL A 152 19.03 -4.57 -4.90
C VAL A 152 17.99 -4.55 -3.78
N VAL A 153 17.68 -3.35 -3.29
CA VAL A 153 16.63 -3.13 -2.30
C VAL A 153 15.53 -2.32 -2.96
N GLU A 154 14.32 -2.86 -2.93
CA GLU A 154 13.10 -2.22 -3.39
C GLU A 154 12.17 -1.96 -2.22
N LEU A 155 11.52 -0.80 -2.20
CA LEU A 155 10.44 -0.48 -1.27
C LEU A 155 9.11 -0.45 -2.02
N ILE A 156 8.11 -1.10 -1.43
CA ILE A 156 6.81 -1.40 -2.05
C ILE A 156 5.71 -0.79 -1.18
N LYS A 157 4.73 -0.14 -1.81
CA LYS A 157 3.56 0.41 -1.11
C LYS A 157 2.60 -0.71 -0.74
N LEU A 158 2.30 -0.89 0.55
CA LEU A 158 1.42 -1.95 1.06
C LEU A 158 0.01 -1.45 1.41
N SER A 159 -0.19 -0.14 1.52
CA SER A 159 -1.44 0.49 1.96
C SER A 159 -1.55 1.90 1.37
N ASP A 160 -2.77 2.40 1.21
CA ASP A 160 -3.01 3.78 0.78
C ASP A 160 -2.46 4.80 1.79
N THR A 161 -2.54 4.47 3.08
CA THR A 161 -1.92 5.26 4.16
C THR A 161 -0.55 4.70 4.50
N VAL A 162 0.48 5.55 4.37
CA VAL A 162 1.88 5.23 4.66
C VAL A 162 2.37 6.04 5.86
N GLY A 163 3.05 5.39 6.79
CA GLY A 163 3.69 6.04 7.93
C GLY A 163 4.98 6.77 7.55
N SER A 164 5.52 7.56 8.48
CA SER A 164 6.80 8.26 8.32
C SER A 164 7.80 7.83 9.39
N GLY A 165 9.10 8.04 9.09
CA GLY A 165 10.19 7.85 10.04
C GLY A 165 11.34 7.01 9.49
N ALA A 166 12.34 6.79 10.34
CA ALA A 166 13.51 5.99 9.99
C ALA A 166 13.18 4.49 9.96
N LEU A 167 13.70 3.79 8.94
CA LEU A 167 13.74 2.34 8.95
C LEU A 167 14.59 1.86 10.13
N ALA A 168 14.11 0.82 10.80
CA ALA A 168 14.78 0.25 11.95
C ALA A 168 16.17 -0.27 11.55
N GLY A 169 17.19 0.12 12.30
CA GLY A 169 18.55 -0.41 12.12
C GLY A 169 18.62 -1.87 12.54
N GLY A 170 19.46 -2.65 11.86
CA GLY A 170 19.61 -4.07 12.12
C GLY A 170 19.86 -4.91 10.87
N THR A 171 20.03 -6.21 11.06
CA THR A 171 20.19 -7.19 10.00
C THR A 171 18.83 -7.56 9.42
N TYR A 172 18.66 -7.35 8.12
CA TYR A 172 17.39 -7.66 7.43
C TYR A 172 17.42 -9.02 6.77
N THR A 173 18.55 -9.40 6.17
CA THR A 173 18.67 -10.71 5.51
C THR A 173 20.03 -11.35 5.76
N ASN A 174 20.03 -12.68 5.85
CA ASN A 174 21.23 -13.51 5.97
C ASN A 174 21.12 -14.70 5.01
N ASN A 175 22.10 -14.87 4.13
CA ASN A 175 22.23 -16.10 3.36
C ASN A 175 23.02 -17.11 4.18
N THR A 176 22.33 -18.16 4.62
CA THR A 176 22.88 -19.11 5.59
C THR A 176 23.07 -20.50 4.98
N ALA A 177 24.23 -21.09 5.27
CA ALA A 177 24.41 -22.53 5.22
C ALA A 177 24.02 -23.13 6.57
N GLN A 178 23.45 -24.33 6.60
CA GLN A 178 23.01 -24.94 7.86
C GLN A 178 24.08 -25.83 8.47
N ASN A 179 23.92 -26.13 9.75
CA ASN A 179 24.80 -27.04 10.47
C ASN A 179 24.45 -28.48 10.09
N VAL A 180 25.28 -29.11 9.28
CA VAL A 180 25.14 -30.51 8.87
C VAL A 180 26.46 -31.19 9.16
N TYR A 181 26.57 -31.92 10.27
CA TYR A 181 27.81 -32.57 10.67
C TYR A 181 28.46 -33.37 9.50
N PRO A 182 29.77 -33.21 9.23
CA PRO A 182 30.79 -32.48 9.99
C PRO A 182 30.93 -30.97 9.65
N PHE A 183 29.96 -30.39 8.95
CA PHE A 183 29.96 -29.01 8.45
C PHE A 183 29.27 -28.04 9.42
N ASN A 184 29.76 -26.80 9.47
CA ASN A 184 29.25 -25.74 10.35
C ASN A 184 28.09 -24.97 9.68
N SER A 185 27.27 -24.31 10.50
CA SER A 185 26.44 -23.21 10.00
C SER A 185 27.31 -21.97 9.73
N GLY A 186 26.91 -21.16 8.76
CA GLY A 186 27.57 -19.88 8.52
C GLY A 186 26.74 -18.93 7.68
N VAL A 187 27.10 -17.65 7.73
CA VAL A 187 26.48 -16.58 6.94
C VAL A 187 27.51 -16.08 5.95
N PHE A 188 27.17 -16.11 4.66
CA PHE A 188 28.09 -15.65 3.61
C PHE A 188 27.63 -14.39 2.87
N LEU A 189 26.39 -13.96 3.07
CA LEU A 189 25.91 -12.65 2.64
C LEU A 189 24.94 -12.10 3.68
N THR A 190 25.25 -10.94 4.20
CA THR A 190 24.43 -10.21 5.17
C THR A 190 24.03 -8.88 4.58
N THR A 191 22.74 -8.53 4.67
CA THR A 191 22.29 -7.16 4.40
C THR A 191 21.76 -6.54 5.67
N ARG A 192 22.21 -5.31 5.97
CA ARG A 192 21.82 -4.60 7.18
C ARG A 192 21.64 -3.12 6.92
N ILE A 193 20.78 -2.47 7.69
CA ILE A 193 20.67 -1.02 7.74
C ILE A 193 21.39 -0.55 8.99
N THR A 194 22.40 0.30 8.83
CA THR A 194 23.00 1.04 9.94
C THR A 194 22.02 2.16 10.33
N GLY A 195 21.60 2.17 11.60
CA GLY A 195 20.47 2.99 12.06
C GLY A 195 20.58 4.47 11.67
N GLY A 196 19.46 5.08 11.29
CA GLY A 196 19.37 6.51 10.94
C GLY A 196 19.75 6.88 9.49
N GLY A 197 20.21 5.93 8.68
CA GLY A 197 20.63 6.18 7.29
C GLY A 197 19.53 6.07 6.22
N SER A 198 18.30 5.68 6.60
CA SER A 198 17.20 5.47 5.65
C SER A 198 15.87 5.95 6.26
N GLU A 199 15.33 7.07 5.78
CA GLU A 199 14.12 7.71 6.29
C GLU A 199 13.01 7.69 5.24
N ILE A 200 11.82 7.25 5.63
CA ILE A 200 10.62 7.30 4.81
C ILE A 200 9.82 8.54 5.15
N VAL A 201 9.51 9.34 4.12
CA VAL A 201 8.65 10.51 4.22
C VAL A 201 7.55 10.38 3.16
N PRO A 202 6.30 10.11 3.55
CA PRO A 202 5.16 10.23 2.65
C PRO A 202 5.09 11.64 2.10
N GLU A 203 4.80 11.78 0.82
CA GLU A 203 4.52 13.09 0.26
C GLU A 203 3.23 13.62 0.86
N THR A 204 3.32 14.70 1.65
CA THR A 204 2.15 15.34 2.23
C THR A 204 1.66 16.45 1.32
N GLY A 205 0.35 16.53 1.16
CA GLY A 205 -0.33 17.66 0.54
C GLY A 205 -1.28 18.33 1.50
N THR A 206 -1.55 19.60 1.24
CA THR A 206 -2.51 20.43 1.95
C THR A 206 -3.49 21.01 0.95
N CYS A 207 -4.73 21.23 1.38
CA CYS A 207 -5.74 21.90 0.60
C CYS A 207 -6.21 23.13 1.36
N SER A 208 -6.46 24.22 0.63
CA SER A 208 -7.00 25.47 1.13
C SER A 208 -8.28 25.79 0.38
N ILE A 209 -9.34 26.01 1.14
CA ILE A 209 -10.66 26.43 0.67
C ILE A 209 -11.10 27.63 1.52
N GLY A 210 -11.65 28.64 0.86
CA GLY A 210 -12.21 29.82 1.53
C GLY A 210 -13.69 29.67 1.81
N ASP A 211 -14.21 30.53 2.68
CA ASP A 211 -15.65 30.63 2.90
C ASP A 211 -16.36 31.07 1.62
N LEU A 212 -17.53 30.48 1.37
CA LEU A 212 -18.35 30.76 0.20
C LEU A 212 -19.75 31.19 0.63
N SER A 213 -20.23 32.31 0.10
CA SER A 213 -21.61 32.76 0.22
C SER A 213 -22.26 32.76 -1.16
N VAL A 214 -23.49 32.26 -1.25
CA VAL A 214 -24.27 32.22 -2.48
C VAL A 214 -25.60 32.92 -2.21
N ASP A 215 -25.80 34.06 -2.87
CA ASP A 215 -27.03 34.84 -2.75
C ASP A 215 -28.02 34.42 -3.83
N LEU A 216 -29.17 33.89 -3.41
CA LEU A 216 -30.25 33.51 -4.32
C LEU A 216 -31.18 34.70 -4.55
N ALA A 217 -31.60 34.88 -5.80
CA ALA A 217 -32.63 35.86 -6.14
C ALA A 217 -33.99 35.45 -5.53
N PRO A 218 -34.84 36.41 -5.10
CA PRO A 218 -36.16 36.11 -4.58
C PRO A 218 -37.00 35.26 -5.55
N ALA A 219 -37.59 34.19 -5.03
CA ALA A 219 -38.45 33.30 -5.81
C ALA A 219 -39.93 33.71 -5.72
N PRO A 220 -40.67 33.78 -6.84
CA PRO A 220 -42.10 34.03 -6.82
C PRO A 220 -42.85 32.86 -6.18
N PHE A 221 -43.71 33.16 -5.21
CA PHE A 221 -44.54 32.18 -4.51
C PHE A 221 -45.31 31.24 -5.47
N GLY A 222 -45.85 31.78 -6.56
CA GLY A 222 -46.65 31.01 -7.54
C GLY A 222 -45.88 29.92 -8.31
N ARG A 223 -44.56 29.80 -8.13
CA ARG A 223 -43.76 28.71 -8.70
C ARG A 223 -43.79 27.43 -7.86
N PHE A 224 -44.28 27.51 -6.62
CA PHE A 224 -44.39 26.37 -5.72
C PHE A 224 -45.78 25.73 -5.87
N THR A 225 -45.89 24.77 -6.79
CA THR A 225 -47.17 24.15 -7.20
C THR A 225 -47.46 22.81 -6.52
N GLY A 226 -46.58 22.36 -5.63
CA GLY A 226 -46.62 21.05 -4.98
C GLY A 226 -45.24 20.58 -4.54
N GLN A 227 -45.20 19.57 -3.67
CA GLN A 227 -43.95 18.97 -3.23
C GLN A 227 -43.09 18.55 -4.44
N GLY A 228 -41.80 18.85 -4.41
CA GLY A 228 -40.90 18.61 -5.54
C GLY A 228 -40.81 19.75 -6.56
N SER A 229 -41.68 20.76 -6.50
CA SER A 229 -41.54 21.95 -7.34
C SER A 229 -40.29 22.75 -6.95
N THR A 230 -39.60 23.29 -7.97
CA THR A 230 -38.34 24.01 -7.81
C THR A 230 -38.31 25.31 -8.60
N THR A 231 -37.50 26.27 -8.16
CA THR A 231 -37.32 27.56 -8.84
C THR A 231 -36.07 28.27 -8.32
N GLY A 232 -35.61 29.30 -9.04
CA GLY A 232 -34.51 30.17 -8.58
C GLY A 232 -33.13 29.52 -8.73
N ASP A 233 -32.94 28.74 -9.80
CA ASP A 233 -31.67 28.12 -10.14
C ASP A 233 -30.56 29.17 -10.18
N THR A 234 -29.61 29.02 -9.26
CA THR A 234 -28.48 29.94 -9.07
C THR A 234 -27.19 29.13 -9.18
N PRO A 235 -26.42 29.26 -10.28
CA PRO A 235 -25.15 28.57 -10.43
C PRO A 235 -24.09 29.19 -9.51
N PHE A 236 -23.24 28.36 -8.93
CA PHE A 236 -22.09 28.79 -8.15
C PHE A 236 -20.94 27.79 -8.30
N ASN A 237 -19.72 28.24 -8.05
CA ASN A 237 -18.57 27.35 -8.07
C ASN A 237 -17.95 27.23 -6.68
N VAL A 238 -17.31 26.09 -6.43
CA VAL A 238 -16.50 25.84 -5.23
C VAL A 238 -15.03 25.82 -5.64
N PRO A 239 -14.31 26.95 -5.53
CA PRO A 239 -12.89 27.01 -5.82
C PRO A 239 -12.07 26.61 -4.60
N PHE A 240 -11.04 25.80 -4.80
CA PHE A 240 -10.04 25.49 -3.79
C PHE A 240 -8.71 25.13 -4.44
N THR A 241 -7.63 25.24 -3.69
CA THR A 241 -6.28 24.90 -4.15
C THR A 241 -5.70 23.81 -3.28
N CYS A 242 -5.01 22.86 -3.89
CA CYS A 242 -4.24 21.86 -3.17
C CYS A 242 -2.79 21.94 -3.63
N SER A 243 -1.88 21.95 -2.67
CA SER A 243 -0.43 21.95 -2.88
C SER A 243 0.21 20.79 -2.15
N GLY A 244 1.21 20.18 -2.74
CA GLY A 244 1.72 18.88 -2.32
C GLY A 244 2.04 18.06 -3.53
N ALA A 245 2.53 16.85 -3.33
CA ALA A 245 2.93 16.04 -4.45
C ALA A 245 1.74 15.47 -5.25
N ASN A 246 2.02 14.50 -6.12
CA ASN A 246 0.99 13.96 -7.00
C ASN A 246 0.09 13.01 -6.22
N GLY A 247 -1.10 13.46 -5.82
CA GLY A 247 -2.06 12.70 -5.00
C GLY A 247 -3.50 12.97 -5.38
N ALA A 248 -4.41 12.09 -4.96
CA ALA A 248 -5.83 12.25 -5.21
C ALA A 248 -6.42 13.29 -4.28
N VAL A 249 -7.39 14.05 -4.77
CA VAL A 249 -8.13 15.02 -3.97
C VAL A 249 -9.56 14.58 -3.87
N THR A 250 -10.09 14.60 -2.66
CA THR A 250 -11.47 14.27 -2.36
C THR A 250 -12.21 15.46 -1.77
N LEU A 251 -13.50 15.53 -2.06
CA LEU A 251 -14.41 16.53 -1.52
C LEU A 251 -15.63 15.86 -0.91
N THR A 252 -16.07 16.38 0.22
CA THR A 252 -17.33 16.03 0.89
C THR A 252 -18.11 17.32 1.10
N LEU A 253 -19.33 17.38 0.55
CA LEU A 253 -20.30 18.44 0.86
C LEU A 253 -21.26 17.88 1.91
N ASP A 254 -21.30 18.47 3.10
CA ASP A 254 -22.17 18.05 4.18
C ASP A 254 -23.02 19.20 4.70
N ALA A 255 -24.21 18.90 5.23
CA ALA A 255 -25.12 19.90 5.77
C ALA A 255 -26.15 19.24 6.69
N ASP A 256 -26.91 20.06 7.43
CA ASP A 256 -28.12 19.59 8.10
C ASP A 256 -29.14 19.14 7.05
N LYS A 257 -29.18 17.83 6.80
CA LYS A 257 -29.99 17.23 5.73
C LYS A 257 -31.48 17.43 6.01
N PHE A 258 -32.23 17.74 4.97
CA PHE A 258 -33.69 17.85 5.05
C PHE A 258 -34.33 16.75 4.20
N MET A 259 -34.95 15.74 4.81
CA MET A 259 -35.52 14.62 4.04
C MET A 259 -36.94 14.24 4.49
N PRO A 260 -37.97 14.97 4.05
CA PRO A 260 -39.37 14.57 4.29
C PRO A 260 -39.88 13.54 3.28
N ASP A 261 -39.33 13.49 2.06
CA ASP A 261 -39.82 12.69 0.93
C ASP A 261 -38.76 11.75 0.31
N GLY A 262 -37.57 11.68 0.91
CA GLY A 262 -36.45 10.88 0.39
C GLY A 262 -35.64 11.56 -0.72
N SER A 263 -35.93 12.82 -1.06
CA SER A 263 -35.16 13.58 -2.06
C SER A 263 -33.75 13.93 -1.56
N LEU A 264 -32.78 13.84 -2.47
CA LEU A 264 -31.36 14.09 -2.22
C LEU A 264 -31.00 15.57 -2.41
N GLY A 265 -29.84 15.97 -1.87
CA GLY A 265 -29.28 17.31 -2.01
C GLY A 265 -29.99 18.42 -1.24
N LEU A 266 -30.92 18.06 -0.33
CA LEU A 266 -31.73 19.03 0.39
C LEU A 266 -31.07 19.48 1.70
N ILE A 267 -30.85 20.78 1.81
CA ILE A 267 -30.34 21.48 2.98
C ILE A 267 -31.52 22.06 3.76
N LYS A 268 -31.56 21.78 5.06
CA LYS A 268 -32.55 22.32 5.98
C LYS A 268 -32.34 23.82 6.15
N PRO A 269 -33.38 24.65 5.96
CA PRO A 269 -33.28 26.07 6.29
C PRO A 269 -33.01 26.25 7.78
N GLN A 270 -32.14 27.20 8.11
CA GLN A 270 -31.93 27.66 9.47
C GLN A 270 -33.23 28.22 10.05
N ALA A 271 -33.48 28.00 11.35
CA ALA A 271 -34.66 28.57 12.03
C ALA A 271 -34.50 30.08 12.29
N GLY A 272 -35.59 30.83 12.24
CA GLY A 272 -35.55 32.28 12.42
C GLY A 272 -36.91 32.97 12.25
N VAL A 273 -36.95 34.26 12.56
CA VAL A 273 -38.13 35.12 12.40
C VAL A 273 -38.31 35.47 10.92
N ASN A 274 -39.56 35.51 10.44
CA ASN A 274 -39.92 35.79 9.04
C ASN A 274 -39.37 34.77 8.03
N ASN A 275 -39.12 33.53 8.44
CA ASN A 275 -38.69 32.48 7.53
C ASN A 275 -39.84 31.96 6.67
N ALA A 276 -39.51 31.55 5.45
CA ALA A 276 -40.45 30.84 4.60
C ALA A 276 -40.76 29.46 5.18
N SER A 277 -42.01 29.03 5.07
CA SER A 277 -42.42 27.67 5.45
C SER A 277 -42.35 26.73 4.25
N CYS A 278 -42.03 25.46 4.50
CA CYS A 278 -42.13 24.38 3.51
C CYS A 278 -41.25 24.54 2.26
N VAL A 279 -40.17 25.32 2.38
CA VAL A 279 -39.15 25.49 1.34
C VAL A 279 -37.81 25.01 1.91
N ALA A 280 -37.07 24.22 1.13
CA ALA A 280 -35.69 23.84 1.40
C ALA A 280 -34.78 24.39 0.29
N LEU A 281 -33.46 24.30 0.49
CA LEU A 281 -32.49 24.57 -0.55
C LEU A 281 -32.02 23.22 -1.11
N GLN A 282 -32.03 23.07 -2.44
CA GLN A 282 -31.49 21.89 -3.10
C GLN A 282 -30.19 22.25 -3.82
N VAL A 283 -29.13 21.48 -3.55
CA VAL A 283 -27.86 21.58 -4.27
C VAL A 283 -27.76 20.44 -5.29
N LEU A 284 -27.34 20.80 -6.50
CA LEU A 284 -27.13 19.90 -7.62
C LEU A 284 -25.68 20.03 -8.10
N ASP A 285 -25.11 18.91 -8.51
CA ASP A 285 -23.90 18.93 -9.32
C ASP A 285 -24.28 19.50 -10.69
N ALA A 286 -23.67 20.61 -11.09
CA ALA A 286 -24.06 21.30 -12.32
C ALA A 286 -23.58 20.58 -13.59
N THR A 287 -22.65 19.64 -13.47
CA THR A 287 -22.14 18.85 -14.59
C THR A 287 -23.09 17.70 -14.93
N SER A 288 -23.57 16.99 -13.92
CA SER A 288 -24.50 15.85 -14.08
C SER A 288 -25.97 16.27 -14.05
N GLY A 289 -26.29 17.42 -13.45
CA GLY A 289 -27.66 17.84 -13.16
C GLY A 289 -28.35 17.01 -12.07
N LEU A 290 -27.62 16.12 -11.39
CA LEU A 290 -28.14 15.28 -10.32
C LEU A 290 -28.02 15.98 -8.95
N PRO A 291 -28.93 15.72 -8.00
CA PRO A 291 -28.81 16.25 -6.65
C PRO A 291 -27.53 15.76 -5.96
N ALA A 292 -26.84 16.65 -5.25
CA ALA A 292 -25.64 16.31 -4.51
C ALA A 292 -25.95 15.32 -3.38
N ILE A 293 -25.11 14.28 -3.23
CA ILE A 293 -25.25 13.33 -2.14
C ILE A 293 -24.54 13.90 -0.91
N LEU A 294 -25.30 14.58 -0.05
CA LEU A 294 -24.75 15.21 1.16
C LEU A 294 -24.11 14.16 2.08
N GLY A 295 -22.90 14.45 2.57
CA GLY A 295 -22.08 13.61 3.44
C GLY A 295 -21.31 12.49 2.70
N ALA A 296 -21.47 12.34 1.38
CA ALA A 296 -20.67 11.40 0.61
C ALA A 296 -19.35 12.04 0.17
N THR A 297 -18.26 11.27 0.26
CA THR A 297 -16.94 11.66 -0.23
C THR A 297 -16.80 11.25 -1.69
N GLN A 298 -16.35 12.17 -2.53
CA GLN A 298 -16.09 11.94 -3.95
C GLN A 298 -14.67 12.35 -4.33
N VAL A 299 -14.05 11.62 -5.26
CA VAL A 299 -12.77 12.00 -5.86
C VAL A 299 -13.03 13.06 -6.92
N VAL A 300 -12.35 14.20 -6.81
CA VAL A 300 -12.58 15.39 -7.66
C VAL A 300 -11.42 15.70 -8.59
N GLY A 301 -10.31 14.97 -8.43
CA GLY A 301 -9.18 14.97 -9.34
C GLY A 301 -7.89 14.65 -8.61
N THR A 302 -6.78 15.07 -9.20
CA THR A 302 -5.43 14.80 -8.69
C THR A 302 -4.60 16.07 -8.75
N VAL A 303 -3.74 16.28 -7.74
CA VAL A 303 -2.72 17.32 -7.78
C VAL A 303 -1.64 16.88 -8.75
N PHE A 304 -1.24 17.78 -9.64
CA PHE A 304 -0.08 17.62 -10.51
C PHE A 304 0.89 18.78 -10.27
N ASN A 305 2.19 18.52 -10.33
CA ASN A 305 3.24 19.55 -10.33
C ASN A 305 3.22 20.48 -9.09
N ASN A 306 3.11 19.91 -7.89
CA ASN A 306 3.23 20.60 -6.60
C ASN A 306 2.09 21.56 -6.23
N SER A 307 1.20 21.92 -7.15
CA SER A 307 0.03 22.76 -6.89
C SER A 307 -1.02 22.63 -8.00
N THR A 308 -2.28 22.47 -7.63
CA THR A 308 -3.41 22.42 -8.57
C THR A 308 -4.62 23.13 -7.99
N SER A 309 -5.27 23.94 -8.84
CA SER A 309 -6.52 24.63 -8.51
C SER A 309 -7.71 23.84 -9.06
N PHE A 310 -8.72 23.65 -8.23
CA PHE A 310 -9.97 23.02 -8.59
C PHE A 310 -11.09 24.06 -8.56
N ASN A 311 -12.07 23.88 -9.44
CA ASN A 311 -13.24 24.76 -9.51
C ASN A 311 -14.46 23.93 -9.89
N LEU A 312 -15.19 23.42 -8.88
CA LEU A 312 -16.30 22.50 -9.10
C LEU A 312 -17.61 23.28 -9.28
N PRO A 313 -18.35 23.05 -10.38
CA PRO A 313 -19.59 23.78 -10.64
C PRO A 313 -20.78 23.09 -9.96
N TYR A 314 -21.53 23.87 -9.20
CA TYR A 314 -22.77 23.46 -8.53
C TYR A 314 -23.90 24.42 -8.87
N LEU A 315 -25.13 23.98 -8.59
CA LEU A 315 -26.33 24.78 -8.74
C LEU A 315 -27.15 24.66 -7.46
N VAL A 316 -27.63 25.79 -6.93
CA VAL A 316 -28.55 25.82 -5.80
C VAL A 316 -29.89 26.37 -6.24
N ARG A 317 -30.98 25.82 -5.73
CA ARG A 317 -32.34 26.25 -6.02
C ARG A 317 -33.28 26.07 -4.83
N TYR A 318 -34.41 26.75 -4.85
CA TYR A 318 -35.48 26.51 -3.89
C TYR A 318 -36.24 25.22 -4.24
N TYR A 319 -36.64 24.47 -3.22
CA TYR A 319 -37.38 23.21 -3.33
C TYR A 319 -38.59 23.22 -2.39
N GLN A 320 -39.80 23.00 -2.89
CA GLN A 320 -40.97 22.83 -2.03
C GLN A 320 -40.92 21.46 -1.34
N SER A 321 -40.77 21.49 -0.03
CA SER A 321 -40.31 20.35 0.74
C SER A 321 -41.43 19.53 1.39
N SER A 322 -42.64 20.09 1.48
CA SER A 322 -43.85 19.40 1.90
C SER A 322 -45.04 19.72 0.99
N GLY A 323 -46.01 18.80 0.94
CA GLY A 323 -47.18 18.91 0.07
C GLY A 323 -48.24 19.91 0.56
N GLY A 324 -48.96 20.49 -0.40
CA GLY A 324 -50.11 21.39 -0.18
C GLY A 324 -49.86 22.79 -0.75
N THR A 325 -50.76 23.30 -1.58
CA THR A 325 -50.69 24.65 -2.17
C THR A 325 -50.69 25.78 -1.13
N ASN A 326 -51.07 25.48 0.11
CA ASN A 326 -51.16 26.43 1.22
C ASN A 326 -50.06 26.25 2.28
N CYS A 327 -49.10 25.33 2.08
CA CYS A 327 -48.05 25.09 3.07
C CYS A 327 -46.89 26.09 2.97
N VAL A 328 -46.63 26.60 1.76
CA VAL A 328 -45.57 27.57 1.54
C VAL A 328 -46.03 28.93 2.04
N THR A 329 -45.16 29.64 2.76
CA THR A 329 -45.39 31.03 3.16
C THR A 329 -44.20 31.89 2.71
N PRO A 330 -44.42 33.15 2.29
CA PRO A 330 -43.32 34.06 1.99
C PRO A 330 -42.42 34.29 3.21
N GLY A 331 -41.12 34.35 2.98
CA GLY A 331 -40.15 34.63 4.03
C GLY A 331 -38.71 34.39 3.59
N LEU A 332 -37.79 34.53 4.55
CA LEU A 332 -36.37 34.30 4.38
C LEU A 332 -36.05 32.80 4.36
N VAL A 333 -35.07 32.44 3.53
CA VAL A 333 -34.50 31.10 3.49
C VAL A 333 -32.99 31.26 3.57
N LYS A 334 -32.39 30.66 4.59
CA LYS A 334 -30.94 30.60 4.77
C LYS A 334 -30.55 29.16 5.03
N GLY A 335 -29.44 28.72 4.47
CA GLY A 335 -28.88 27.39 4.72
C GLY A 335 -27.38 27.48 4.88
N THR A 336 -26.81 26.46 5.50
CA THR A 336 -25.36 26.33 5.64
C THR A 336 -24.98 24.91 5.26
N ALA A 337 -23.89 24.79 4.53
CA ALA A 337 -23.24 23.53 4.22
C ALA A 337 -21.74 23.68 4.48
N THR A 338 -21.12 22.60 4.90
CA THR A 338 -19.68 22.49 5.14
C THR A 338 -19.06 21.73 3.97
N VAL A 339 -18.06 22.33 3.34
CA VAL A 339 -17.23 21.66 2.34
C VAL A 339 -15.95 21.20 3.01
N THR A 340 -15.68 19.90 2.98
CA THR A 340 -14.41 19.32 3.43
C THR A 340 -13.62 18.85 2.23
N VAL A 341 -12.39 19.36 2.07
CA VAL A 341 -11.45 18.90 1.04
C VAL A 341 -10.31 18.15 1.70
N LYS A 342 -9.93 17.00 1.17
CA LYS A 342 -8.80 16.21 1.66
C LYS A 342 -7.88 15.79 0.52
N TYR A 343 -6.59 15.99 0.75
CA TYR A 343 -5.52 15.37 -0.02
C TYR A 343 -5.33 13.92 0.46
N GLN A 344 -5.15 12.98 -0.47
CA GLN A 344 -4.86 11.57 -0.23
C GLN A 344 -3.48 11.18 -0.76
#